data_AF-A0A972QQP1-F1
#
_entry.id   AF-A0A972QQP1-F1
#
_cell.length_a   1.000
_cell.length_b   1.000
_cell.length_c   1.000
_cell.angle_alpha   90.00
_cell.angle_beta   90.00
_cell.angle_gamma   90.00
#
_symmetry.space_group_name_H-M   'P 1'
#
loop_
_entity.id
_entity.type
_entity.pdbx_description
1 polymer ?
#
loop_
_entity_poly.entity_id
_entity_poly.type
_entity_poly.pdbx_seq_one_letter_code
_entity_poly.pdbx_strand_id
1 'polypeptide(L)'
;MDSNFQKAHISGVERVAAWSDVLDDINVFPIADGDTGRNLITSLTPLRYLEKDLDDTIHKLLVSARGNSGNIAAQFFSGFLKANSYKDLHQAVKFGRDQAWKAVNNPIPGTMLTVFDALLDILEK
;
A
#
# COMPACT_ATOMS: atom_id res chain seq x y z
N MET A 1 17.53 2.01 2.85
CA MET A 1 16.58 3.00 2.31
C MET A 1 17.06 4.41 2.63
N ASP A 2 16.98 5.34 1.67
CA ASP A 2 17.22 6.76 1.91
C ASP A 2 16.33 7.30 3.05
N SER A 3 16.88 8.17 3.90
CA SER A 3 16.16 8.67 5.08
C SER A 3 14.86 9.43 4.76
N ASN A 4 14.77 10.05 3.58
CA ASN A 4 13.56 10.73 3.14
C ASN A 4 12.48 9.73 2.74
N PHE A 5 12.85 8.60 2.13
CA PHE A 5 11.92 7.53 1.78
C PHE A 5 11.31 6.89 3.04
N GLN A 6 12.15 6.59 4.05
CA GLN A 6 11.65 6.09 5.33
C GLN A 6 10.66 7.06 5.97
N LYS A 7 10.99 8.35 6.03
CA LYS A 7 10.08 9.39 6.57
C LYS A 7 8.78 9.49 5.75
N ALA A 8 8.85 9.33 4.43
CA ALA A 8 7.68 9.35 3.56
C ALA A 8 6.73 8.18 3.86
N HIS A 9 7.26 6.96 4.03
CA HIS A 9 6.45 5.79 4.41
C HIS A 9 5.75 6.00 5.76
N ILE A 10 6.49 6.44 6.78
CA ILE A 10 5.95 6.71 8.11
C ILE A 10 4.86 7.79 8.04
N SER A 11 5.14 8.91 7.37
CA SER A 11 4.16 10.00 7.21
C SER A 11 2.91 9.58 6.45
N GLY A 12 3.07 8.70 5.44
CA GLY A 12 1.96 8.15 4.68
C GLY A 12 1.05 7.27 5.51
N VAL A 13 1.60 6.31 6.27
CA VAL A 13 0.80 5.40 7.10
C VAL A 13 0.13 6.15 8.26
N GLU A 14 0.77 7.16 8.85
CA GLU A 14 0.10 7.96 9.89
C GLU A 14 -1.08 8.77 9.34
N ARG A 15 -0.99 9.23 8.07
CA ARG A 15 -2.15 9.86 7.42
C ARG A 15 -3.26 8.85 7.16
N VAL A 16 -2.95 7.65 6.68
CA VAL A 16 -3.96 6.59 6.53
C VAL A 16 -4.64 6.29 7.87
N ALA A 17 -3.88 6.25 8.95
CA ALA A 17 -4.43 6.00 10.27
C ALA A 17 -5.27 7.16 10.81
N ALA A 18 -4.84 8.41 10.60
CA ALA A 18 -5.60 9.59 11.04
C ALA A 18 -6.95 9.74 10.31
N TRP A 19 -7.07 9.16 9.11
CA TRP A 19 -8.26 9.25 8.27
C TRP A 19 -8.99 7.92 8.11
N SER A 20 -8.71 6.93 8.96
CA SER A 20 -9.32 5.59 8.83
C SER A 20 -10.83 5.59 8.92
N ASP A 21 -11.39 6.42 9.80
CA ASP A 21 -12.84 6.49 10.00
C ASP A 21 -13.51 7.03 8.73
N VAL A 22 -12.87 8.00 8.07
CA VAL A 22 -13.35 8.50 6.76
C VAL A 22 -13.22 7.42 5.68
N LEU A 23 -12.16 6.61 5.70
CA LEU A 23 -12.00 5.48 4.78
C LEU A 23 -13.09 4.40 5.02
N ASP A 24 -13.48 4.17 6.27
CA ASP A 24 -14.60 3.31 6.64
C ASP A 24 -15.93 3.92 6.15
N ASP A 25 -16.14 5.22 6.29
CA ASP A 25 -17.37 5.93 5.89
C ASP A 25 -17.59 5.97 4.38
N ILE A 26 -16.52 6.10 3.59
CA ILE A 26 -16.60 6.13 2.11
C ILE A 26 -16.52 4.74 1.48
N ASN A 27 -16.44 3.67 2.28
CA ASN A 27 -16.41 2.29 1.80
C ASN A 27 -17.80 1.88 1.27
N VAL A 28 -18.11 2.26 0.03
CA VAL A 28 -19.42 2.04 -0.60
C VAL A 28 -19.41 0.93 -1.65
N PHE A 29 -18.26 0.32 -1.95
CA PHE A 29 -18.12 -0.66 -3.04
C PHE A 29 -17.14 -1.80 -2.71
N PRO A 30 -17.43 -3.07 -3.06
CA PRO A 30 -18.72 -3.62 -3.50
C PRO A 30 -19.66 -3.91 -2.32
N ILE A 31 -19.13 -3.94 -1.10
CA ILE A 31 -19.84 -4.23 0.15
C ILE A 31 -19.46 -3.15 1.15
N ALA A 32 -20.45 -2.41 1.63
CA ALA A 32 -20.28 -1.38 2.65
C ALA A 32 -20.30 -2.00 4.05
N ASP A 33 -19.27 -2.77 4.38
CA ASP A 33 -19.05 -3.34 5.72
C ASP A 33 -18.31 -2.37 6.66
N GLY A 34 -17.91 -1.20 6.13
CA GLY A 34 -17.31 -0.11 6.88
C GLY A 34 -16.00 -0.49 7.54
N ASP A 35 -15.23 -1.46 7.02
CA ASP A 35 -14.00 -1.96 7.65
C ASP A 35 -12.70 -1.62 6.89
N THR A 36 -12.79 -0.89 5.78
CA THR A 36 -11.67 -0.61 4.88
C THR A 36 -10.51 0.10 5.57
N GLY A 37 -10.78 1.19 6.29
CA GLY A 37 -9.80 1.93 7.08
C GLY A 37 -9.17 1.07 8.18
N ARG A 38 -9.97 0.30 8.93
CA ARG A 38 -9.46 -0.64 9.96
C ARG A 38 -8.55 -1.72 9.37
N ASN A 39 -8.94 -2.28 8.23
CA ASN A 39 -8.14 -3.24 7.47
C ASN A 39 -6.82 -2.63 7.00
N LEU A 40 -6.84 -1.40 6.47
CA LEU A 40 -5.64 -0.69 6.01
C LEU A 40 -4.69 -0.33 7.16
N ILE A 41 -5.18 0.18 8.29
CA ILE A 41 -4.33 0.47 9.45
C ILE A 41 -3.60 -0.79 9.91
N THR A 42 -4.37 -1.86 10.11
CA THR A 42 -3.83 -3.12 10.64
C THR A 42 -2.76 -3.66 9.69
N SER A 43 -3.05 -3.64 8.39
CA SER A 43 -2.16 -4.20 7.36
C SER A 43 -0.89 -3.38 7.15
N LEU A 44 -0.97 -2.04 7.23
CA LEU A 44 0.14 -1.15 6.91
C LEU A 44 0.96 -0.72 8.13
N THR A 45 0.57 -1.10 9.34
CA THR A 45 1.29 -0.77 10.58
C THR A 45 2.80 -1.03 10.54
N PRO A 46 3.33 -2.10 9.90
CA PRO A 46 4.78 -2.28 9.77
C PRO A 46 5.53 -1.13 9.10
N LEU A 47 4.87 -0.30 8.27
CA LEU A 47 5.49 0.89 7.66
C LEU A 47 5.88 1.97 8.67
N ARG A 48 5.31 1.94 9.88
CA ARG A 48 5.68 2.85 10.99
C ARG A 48 7.06 2.55 11.55
N TYR A 49 7.49 1.29 11.45
CA TYR A 49 8.67 0.75 12.10
C TYR A 49 9.50 -0.06 11.09
N LEU A 50 10.00 0.62 10.06
CA LEU A 50 10.86 -0.04 9.06
C LEU A 50 12.09 -0.63 9.75
N GLU A 51 12.25 -1.94 9.60
CA GLU A 51 13.41 -2.67 10.09
C GLU A 51 14.65 -2.32 9.26
N LYS A 52 15.84 -2.61 9.80
CA LYS A 52 17.09 -2.49 9.02
C LYS A 52 17.09 -3.41 7.81
N ASP A 53 16.55 -4.61 7.99
CA ASP A 53 16.26 -5.54 6.90
C ASP A 53 14.84 -5.27 6.37
N LEU A 54 14.75 -4.81 5.13
CA LEU A 54 13.45 -4.52 4.52
C LEU A 54 12.66 -5.78 4.23
N ASP A 55 13.31 -6.93 4.06
CA ASP A 55 12.62 -8.20 3.82
C ASP A 55 11.80 -8.63 5.04
N ASP A 56 12.28 -8.34 6.26
CA ASP A 56 11.52 -8.54 7.50
C ASP A 56 10.27 -7.64 7.55
N THR A 57 10.40 -6.39 7.12
CA THR A 57 9.26 -5.46 7.07
C THR A 57 8.24 -5.93 6.04
N ILE A 58 8.70 -6.37 4.87
CA ILE A 58 7.86 -6.92 3.80
C ILE A 58 7.12 -8.17 4.31
N HIS A 59 7.81 -9.08 4.99
CA HIS A 59 7.18 -10.26 5.58
C HIS A 59 6.08 -9.86 6.59
N LYS A 60 6.37 -8.91 7.49
CA LYS A 60 5.39 -8.39 8.45
C LYS A 60 4.17 -7.76 7.77
N LEU A 61 4.35 -7.03 6.67
CA LEU A 61 3.24 -6.47 5.88
C LEU A 61 2.31 -7.56 5.36
N LEU A 62 2.89 -8.59 4.73
CA LEU A 62 2.13 -9.67 4.12
C LEU A 62 1.38 -10.51 5.17
N VAL A 63 1.99 -10.76 6.34
CA VAL A 63 1.35 -11.51 7.44
C VAL A 63 0.29 -10.67 8.16
N SER A 64 0.46 -9.35 8.22
CA SER A 64 -0.49 -8.43 8.87
C SER A 64 -1.70 -8.10 8.00
N ALA A 65 -1.70 -8.50 6.73
CA ALA A 65 -2.74 -8.15 5.77
C ALA A 65 -4.12 -8.68 6.22
N ARG A 66 -5.12 -7.78 6.25
CA ARG A 66 -6.51 -8.05 6.64
C ARG A 66 -7.48 -7.59 5.57
N GLY A 67 -8.46 -8.45 5.25
CA GLY A 67 -9.47 -8.14 4.25
C GLY A 67 -8.90 -7.89 2.84
N ASN A 68 -9.77 -7.49 1.92
CA ASN A 68 -9.36 -7.24 0.54
C ASN A 68 -8.50 -5.97 0.43
N SER A 69 -8.89 -4.88 1.09
CA SER A 69 -8.15 -3.62 1.06
C SER A 69 -6.74 -3.77 1.63
N GLY A 70 -6.59 -4.48 2.75
CA GLY A 70 -5.31 -4.77 3.36
C GLY A 70 -4.43 -5.68 2.51
N ASN A 71 -4.99 -6.74 1.92
CA ASN A 71 -4.25 -7.62 1.00
C ASN A 71 -3.71 -6.86 -0.22
N ILE A 72 -4.54 -6.03 -0.85
CA ILE A 72 -4.13 -5.24 -2.03
C ILE A 72 -3.02 -4.25 -1.65
N ALA A 73 -3.21 -3.50 -0.56
CA ALA A 73 -2.24 -2.52 -0.11
C ALA A 73 -0.91 -3.16 0.31
N ALA A 74 -0.95 -4.24 1.10
CA ALA A 74 0.25 -4.95 1.52
C ALA A 74 1.06 -5.48 0.32
N GLN A 75 0.38 -5.97 -0.72
CA GLN A 75 1.03 -6.43 -1.95
C GLN A 75 1.71 -5.28 -2.70
N PHE A 76 1.04 -4.13 -2.83
CA PHE A 76 1.65 -2.93 -3.39
C PHE A 76 2.90 -2.51 -2.62
N PHE A 77 2.79 -2.35 -1.29
CA PHE A 77 3.88 -1.87 -0.45
C PHE A 77 5.04 -2.88 -0.32
N SER A 78 4.78 -4.19 -0.46
CA SER A 78 5.84 -5.20 -0.53
C SER A 78 6.81 -4.97 -1.70
N GLY A 79 6.28 -4.45 -2.81
CA GLY A 79 7.06 -4.04 -3.96
C GLY A 79 7.65 -2.65 -3.81
N PHE A 80 6.83 -1.71 -3.34
CA PHE A 80 7.22 -0.30 -3.23
C PHE A 80 8.39 -0.08 -2.27
N LEU A 81 8.47 -0.85 -1.18
CA LEU A 81 9.59 -0.79 -0.23
C LEU A 81 10.95 -1.17 -0.85
N LYS A 82 10.98 -1.79 -2.03
CA LYS A 82 12.23 -2.10 -2.73
C LYS A 82 12.90 -0.86 -3.33
N ALA A 83 12.20 0.29 -3.37
CA ALA A 83 12.79 1.56 -3.78
C ALA A 83 13.77 2.07 -2.71
N ASN A 84 15.06 2.11 -3.01
CA ASN A 84 16.06 2.68 -2.11
C ASN A 84 16.42 4.13 -2.45
N SER A 85 16.01 4.60 -3.64
CA SER A 85 16.27 5.93 -4.14
C SER A 85 15.27 6.29 -5.24
N TYR A 86 15.28 7.54 -5.70
CA TYR A 86 14.38 8.04 -6.75
C TYR A 86 14.47 7.23 -8.05
N LYS A 87 15.68 6.82 -8.46
CA LYS A 87 15.89 6.00 -9.68
C LYS A 87 15.23 4.61 -9.62
N ASP A 88 14.99 4.09 -8.42
CA ASP A 88 14.40 2.77 -8.22
C ASP A 88 12.87 2.84 -8.15
N LEU A 89 12.31 4.06 -8.02
CA LEU A 89 10.91 4.31 -7.76
C LEU A 89 10.01 3.74 -8.85
N HIS A 90 10.33 3.98 -10.12
CA HIS A 90 9.59 3.45 -11.26
C HIS A 90 9.48 1.92 -11.20
N GLN A 91 10.61 1.23 -11.03
CA GLN A 91 10.61 -0.24 -11.01
C GLN A 91 9.90 -0.81 -9.77
N ALA A 92 10.03 -0.17 -8.62
CA ALA A 92 9.38 -0.58 -7.38
C ALA A 92 7.85 -0.37 -7.44
N VAL A 93 7.40 0.77 -7.96
CA VAL A 93 5.97 1.05 -8.19
C VAL A 93 5.39 0.06 -9.19
N LYS A 94 6.07 -0.18 -10.33
CA LYS A 94 5.62 -1.15 -11.32
C LYS A 94 5.44 -2.54 -10.71
N PHE A 95 6.45 -3.01 -9.97
CA PHE A 95 6.39 -4.32 -9.33
C PHE A 95 5.27 -4.38 -8.27
N GLY A 96 5.15 -3.36 -7.41
CA GLY A 96 4.08 -3.28 -6.41
C GLY A 96 2.68 -3.26 -7.04
N ARG A 97 2.48 -2.44 -8.08
CA ARG A 97 1.24 -2.38 -8.85
C ARG A 97 0.88 -3.76 -9.37
N ASP A 98 1.83 -4.44 -10.05
CA ASP A 98 1.58 -5.75 -10.65
C ASP A 98 1.20 -6.80 -9.58
N GLN A 99 1.80 -6.76 -8.39
CA GLN A 99 1.41 -7.64 -7.27
C GLN A 99 0.02 -7.32 -6.75
N ALA A 100 -0.32 -6.04 -6.59
CA ALA A 100 -1.63 -5.59 -6.12
C ALA A 100 -2.75 -6.03 -7.07
N TRP A 101 -2.54 -5.93 -8.39
CA TRP A 101 -3.49 -6.43 -9.39
C TRP A 101 -3.66 -7.94 -9.33
N LYS A 102 -2.56 -8.71 -9.17
CA LYS A 102 -2.61 -10.17 -9.03
C LYS A 102 -3.29 -10.65 -7.74
N ALA A 103 -3.36 -9.80 -6.72
CA ALA A 103 -4.03 -10.10 -5.46
C ALA A 103 -5.56 -10.09 -5.57
N VAL A 104 -6.12 -9.63 -6.71
CA VAL A 104 -7.56 -9.49 -6.91
C VAL A 104 -8.01 -10.39 -8.08
N ASN A 105 -8.94 -11.31 -7.80
CA ASN A 105 -9.45 -12.22 -8.83
C ASN A 105 -10.22 -11.49 -9.95
N ASN A 106 -11.02 -10.49 -9.59
CA ASN A 106 -11.84 -9.69 -10.52
C ASN A 106 -11.61 -8.20 -10.26
N PRO A 107 -10.53 -7.60 -10.79
CA PRO A 107 -10.19 -6.21 -10.53
C PRO A 107 -11.17 -5.26 -11.23
N ILE A 108 -11.53 -4.17 -10.56
CA ILE A 108 -12.51 -3.19 -11.05
C ILE A 108 -11.88 -1.78 -11.02
N PRO A 109 -12.00 -0.98 -12.09
CA PRO A 109 -11.60 0.42 -12.09
C PRO A 109 -12.35 1.25 -11.02
N GLY A 110 -11.74 2.32 -10.52
CA GLY A 110 -12.31 3.11 -9.42
C GLY A 110 -11.99 2.55 -8.03
N THR A 111 -11.06 1.60 -7.95
CA THR A 111 -10.47 1.11 -6.69
C THR A 111 -9.06 1.67 -6.51
N MET A 112 -8.39 1.35 -5.38
CA MET A 112 -7.00 1.76 -5.17
C MET A 112 -6.03 1.27 -6.27
N LEU A 113 -6.39 0.21 -7.02
CA LEU A 113 -5.62 -0.24 -8.18
C LEU A 113 -5.45 0.88 -9.23
N THR A 114 -6.50 1.67 -9.46
CA THR A 114 -6.46 2.80 -10.40
C THR A 114 -5.51 3.90 -9.93
N VAL A 115 -5.34 4.08 -8.62
CA VAL A 115 -4.34 5.02 -8.07
C VAL A 115 -2.92 4.53 -8.32
N PHE A 116 -2.69 3.22 -8.21
CA PHE A 116 -1.37 2.63 -8.48
C PHE A 116 -1.00 2.68 -9.95
N ASP A 117 -1.96 2.49 -10.86
CA ASP A 117 -1.74 2.68 -12.30
C ASP A 117 -1.39 4.14 -12.61
N ALA A 118 -2.18 5.09 -12.10
CA ALA A 118 -1.92 6.51 -12.32
C ALA A 118 -0.55 6.95 -11.79
N LEU A 119 -0.11 6.40 -10.66
CA LEU A 119 1.23 6.66 -10.12
C LEU A 119 2.31 6.13 -11.07
N LEU A 120 2.16 4.92 -11.62
CA LEU A 120 3.12 4.38 -12.57
C LEU A 120 3.18 5.23 -13.85
N ASP A 121 2.03 5.62 -14.39
CA ASP A 121 1.93 6.45 -15.60
C ASP A 121 2.61 7.83 -15.43
N ILE A 122 2.63 8.38 -14.22
CA ILE A 122 3.32 9.64 -13.91
C ILE A 122 4.84 9.42 -13.90
N LEU A 123 5.31 8.26 -13.45
CA LEU A 123 6.74 7.95 -13.36
C LEU A 123 7.36 7.50 -14.70
N GLU A 124 6.53 7.15 -15.68
CA GLU A 124 6.95 6.83 -17.05
C GLU A 124 7.18 8.09 -17.92
N LYS A 125 6.76 9.27 -17.44
CA LYS A 125 6.89 10.57 -18.13
C LYS A 125 8.09 11.36 -17.62
#